data_AF-A0A538I212-F1
#
_entry.id   AF-A0A538I212-F1
#
_cell.length_a   1.000
_cell.length_b   1.000
_cell.length_c   1.000
_cell.angle_alpha   90.00
_cell.angle_beta   90.00
_cell.angle_gamma   90.00
#
_symmetry.space_group_name_H-M   'P 1'
#
loop_
_entity.id
_entity.type
_entity.pdbx_description
1 polymer ?
#
loop_
_entity_poly.entity_id
_entity_poly.type
_entity_poly.pdbx_seq_one_letter_code
_entity_poly.pdbx_strand_id
1 'polypeptide(L)'
;MKRITSFVLILLVAAAIVAAQAQPRHSGLASIANVGHGKVQLARSMRLELERAGIAPRARLLAVRGRKSFVRLGGPGNDHCYGVNKKGNGSPFGVTCWNDFPSATHPILDLSTFGADGGGPVHVLDAQGIAADGVASVVFTDAGGAVVGRAPVTANVYAAAGVPVSAVRIVALDAEGRMLFAVPK
;
A
#
# COMPACT_ATOMS: atom_id res chain seq x y z
N MET A 1 65.01 50.87 11.04
CA MET A 1 64.46 50.11 9.90
C MET A 1 64.16 48.69 10.37
N LYS A 2 62.88 48.37 10.58
CA LYS A 2 62.35 47.04 10.91
C LYS A 2 61.24 46.77 9.91
N ARG A 3 61.11 45.55 9.39
CA ARG A 3 59.85 44.79 9.16
C ARG A 3 60.18 43.50 8.38
N ILE A 4 60.04 42.33 8.99
CA ILE A 4 58.86 41.45 9.20
C ILE A 4 59.05 40.20 8.33
N THR A 5 59.45 39.11 8.98
CA THR A 5 59.40 37.74 8.48
C THR A 5 57.94 37.29 8.40
N SER A 6 57.50 36.82 7.24
CA SER A 6 56.15 36.27 7.03
C SER A 6 56.04 34.88 7.67
N PHE A 7 55.11 34.73 8.62
CA PHE A 7 54.62 33.44 9.09
C PHE A 7 53.35 33.09 8.31
N VAL A 8 53.40 32.02 7.50
CA VAL A 8 52.24 31.43 6.86
C VAL A 8 51.60 30.45 7.84
N LEU A 9 50.38 30.77 8.29
CA LEU A 9 49.59 29.93 9.18
C LEU A 9 48.74 28.97 8.33
N ILE A 10 49.05 27.67 8.37
CA ILE A 10 48.23 26.62 7.72
C ILE A 10 47.11 26.23 8.68
N LEU A 11 45.87 26.64 8.39
CA LEU A 11 44.66 26.21 9.09
C LEU A 11 44.19 24.86 8.54
N LEU A 12 44.40 23.78 9.30
CA LEU A 12 43.77 22.48 9.07
C LEU A 12 42.33 22.51 9.62
N VAL A 13 41.35 22.60 8.73
CA VAL A 13 39.93 22.43 9.08
C VAL A 13 39.62 20.94 9.11
N ALA A 14 39.53 20.37 10.31
CA ALA A 14 39.04 19.00 10.51
C ALA A 14 37.52 18.98 10.26
N ALA A 15 37.10 18.47 9.11
CA ALA A 15 35.69 18.22 8.83
C ALA A 15 35.22 17.00 9.64
N ALA A 16 34.48 17.24 10.72
CA ALA A 16 33.76 16.19 11.42
C ALA A 16 32.61 15.70 10.51
N ILE A 17 32.75 14.49 9.98
CA ILE A 17 31.67 13.81 9.27
C ILE A 17 30.63 13.41 10.33
N VAL A 18 29.59 14.21 10.48
CA VAL A 18 28.41 13.82 11.23
C VAL A 18 27.74 12.72 10.41
N ALA A 19 27.93 11.46 10.82
CA ALA A 19 27.15 10.34 10.32
C ALA A 19 25.68 10.60 10.70
N ALA A 20 24.90 11.12 9.75
CA ALA A 20 23.46 11.25 9.89
C ALA A 20 22.90 9.84 10.11
N GLN A 21 22.46 9.56 11.34
CA GLN A 21 21.85 8.28 11.65
C GLN A 21 20.56 8.17 10.84
N ALA A 22 20.55 7.26 9.87
CA ALA A 22 19.37 6.96 9.09
C ALA A 22 18.26 6.49 10.06
N GLN A 23 17.21 7.31 10.19
CA GLN A 23 15.98 6.94 10.89
C GLN A 23 15.51 5.54 10.40
N PRO A 24 14.84 4.74 11.25
CA PRO A 24 14.47 3.37 10.91
C PRO A 24 13.71 3.34 9.57
N ARG A 25 14.31 2.67 8.58
CA ARG A 25 13.90 2.64 7.16
C ARG A 25 12.56 1.94 6.87
N HIS A 26 11.76 1.71 7.92
CA HIS A 26 10.43 1.10 7.90
C HIS A 26 9.34 2.04 8.47
N SER A 27 9.69 3.32 8.72
CA SER A 27 8.71 4.33 9.12
C SER A 27 7.59 4.41 8.09
N GLY A 28 6.35 4.14 8.50
CA GLY A 28 5.17 4.20 7.64
C GLY A 28 4.60 2.85 7.19
N LEU A 29 5.21 1.70 7.53
CA LEU A 29 4.61 0.39 7.22
C LEU A 29 3.46 0.00 8.16
N ALA A 30 3.36 0.65 9.32
CA ALA A 30 2.31 0.44 10.31
C ALA A 30 1.25 1.56 10.30
N SER A 31 1.19 2.36 9.23
CA SER A 31 0.26 3.48 9.13
C SER A 31 -0.33 3.62 7.74
N ILE A 32 -1.53 4.21 7.71
CA ILE A 32 -2.21 4.66 6.50
C ILE A 32 -2.65 6.10 6.74
N ALA A 33 -1.95 7.04 6.12
CA ALA A 33 -2.25 8.46 6.21
C ALA A 33 -3.60 8.79 5.56
N ASN A 34 -4.03 8.04 4.54
CA ASN A 34 -5.33 8.21 3.93
C ASN A 34 -6.47 7.67 4.84
N VAL A 35 -7.01 8.55 5.67
CA VAL A 35 -8.19 8.25 6.52
C VAL A 35 -9.52 8.19 5.74
N GLY A 36 -9.47 8.48 4.44
CA GLY A 36 -10.63 8.57 3.57
C GLY A 36 -11.38 9.90 3.68
N HIS A 37 -12.02 10.28 2.58
CA HIS A 37 -12.78 11.51 2.43
C HIS A 37 -14.18 11.19 1.89
N GLY A 38 -15.15 12.07 2.16
CA GLY A 38 -16.53 11.87 1.71
C GLY A 38 -17.23 10.68 2.38
N LYS A 39 -18.56 10.73 2.43
CA LYS A 39 -19.37 9.60 2.90
C LYS A 39 -19.77 8.76 1.70
N VAL A 40 -19.57 7.46 1.77
CA VAL A 40 -20.13 6.52 0.79
C VAL A 40 -21.45 6.00 1.33
N GLN A 41 -22.52 6.17 0.55
CA GLN A 41 -23.83 5.63 0.87
C GLN A 41 -23.78 4.11 0.70
N LEU A 42 -23.84 3.38 1.81
CA LEU A 42 -23.88 1.92 1.80
C LEU A 42 -25.27 1.43 1.41
N ALA A 43 -25.31 0.33 0.64
CA ALA A 43 -26.54 -0.40 0.38
C ALA A 43 -27.13 -0.95 1.69
N ARG A 44 -28.46 -1.07 1.77
CA ARG A 44 -29.14 -1.56 2.99
C ARG A 44 -28.62 -2.93 3.44
N SER A 45 -28.39 -3.85 2.51
CA SER A 45 -27.83 -5.17 2.79
C SER A 45 -26.46 -5.07 3.46
N MET A 46 -25.54 -4.29 2.88
CA MET A 46 -24.19 -4.10 3.43
C MET A 46 -24.21 -3.46 4.82
N ARG A 47 -25.11 -2.49 5.05
CA ARG A 47 -25.26 -1.89 6.39
C ARG A 47 -25.62 -2.93 7.44
N LEU A 48 -26.61 -3.78 7.15
CA LEU A 48 -27.06 -4.84 8.06
C LEU A 48 -25.97 -5.88 8.30
N GLU A 49 -25.17 -6.20 7.29
CA GLU A 49 -24.05 -7.13 7.42
C GLU A 49 -22.95 -6.58 8.34
N LEU A 50 -22.56 -5.31 8.17
CA LEU A 50 -21.59 -4.66 9.07
C LEU A 50 -22.12 -4.60 10.50
N GLU A 51 -23.39 -4.22 10.69
CA GLU A 51 -24.02 -4.17 12.01
C GLU A 51 -24.02 -5.54 12.70
N ARG A 52 -24.32 -6.62 11.97
CA ARG A 52 -24.25 -8.01 12.50
C ARG A 52 -22.82 -8.43 12.87
N ALA A 53 -21.83 -7.91 12.16
CA ALA A 53 -20.41 -8.13 12.46
C ALA A 53 -19.86 -7.22 13.56
N GLY A 54 -20.69 -6.36 14.19
CA GLY A 54 -20.25 -5.41 15.21
C GLY A 54 -19.43 -4.23 14.65
N ILE A 55 -19.46 -4.03 13.33
CA ILE A 55 -18.74 -2.96 12.64
C ILE A 55 -19.70 -1.79 12.41
N ALA A 56 -19.25 -0.57 12.72
CA ALA A 56 -20.06 0.62 12.44
C ALA A 56 -20.37 0.71 10.93
N PRO A 57 -21.65 0.85 10.51
CA PRO A 57 -22.08 0.83 9.11
C PRO A 57 -21.78 2.18 8.42
N ARG A 58 -20.51 2.55 8.42
CA ARG A 58 -19.97 3.79 7.87
C ARG A 58 -18.92 3.42 6.84
N ALA A 59 -18.87 4.20 5.76
CA ALA A 59 -17.87 4.06 4.73
C ALA A 59 -17.31 5.44 4.34
N ARG A 60 -16.00 5.48 4.13
CA ARG A 60 -15.24 6.64 3.64
C ARG A 60 -14.54 6.26 2.35
N LEU A 61 -14.53 7.16 1.37
CA LEU A 61 -13.84 6.92 0.10
C LEU A 61 -12.35 7.15 0.28
N LEU A 62 -11.52 6.16 -0.05
CA LEU A 62 -10.07 6.29 -0.08
C LEU A 62 -9.62 6.82 -1.43
N ALA A 63 -10.09 6.19 -2.50
CA ALA A 63 -9.73 6.53 -3.87
C ALA A 63 -10.73 5.96 -4.89
N VAL A 64 -10.67 6.49 -6.11
CA VAL A 64 -11.29 5.91 -7.30
C VAL A 64 -10.19 5.52 -8.29
N ARG A 65 -10.27 4.30 -8.84
CA ARG A 65 -9.41 3.83 -9.94
C ARG A 65 -10.29 3.22 -11.02
N GLY A 66 -10.36 3.85 -12.18
CA GLY A 66 -11.27 3.46 -13.25
C GLY A 66 -12.73 3.40 -12.76
N ARG A 67 -13.34 2.22 -12.88
CA ARG A 67 -14.74 1.96 -12.48
C ARG A 67 -14.89 1.48 -11.03
N LYS A 68 -13.84 1.58 -10.22
CA LYS A 68 -13.83 1.07 -8.84
C LYS A 68 -13.65 2.18 -7.81
N SER A 69 -14.32 2.02 -6.68
CA SER A 69 -14.18 2.85 -5.50
C SER A 69 -13.59 2.00 -4.38
N PHE A 70 -12.50 2.47 -3.79
CA PHE A 70 -11.85 1.87 -2.64
C PHE A 70 -12.35 2.56 -1.39
N VAL A 71 -12.82 1.79 -0.42
CA VAL A 71 -13.48 2.33 0.76
C VAL A 71 -12.85 1.80 2.04
N ARG A 72 -12.80 2.66 3.04
CA ARG A 72 -12.58 2.28 4.44
C ARG A 72 -13.92 2.15 5.12
N LEU A 73 -14.12 1.07 5.83
CA LEU A 73 -15.37 0.72 6.51
C LEU A 73 -15.16 0.83 8.02
N GLY A 74 -16.25 1.02 8.77
CA GLY A 74 -16.19 1.12 10.22
C GLY A 74 -16.06 2.53 10.75
N GLY A 75 -15.61 2.63 12.00
CA GLY A 75 -15.46 3.88 12.75
C GLY A 75 -14.22 3.81 13.64
N PRO A 76 -13.99 4.81 14.50
CA PRO A 76 -12.89 4.80 15.45
C PRO A 76 -12.85 3.47 16.23
N GLY A 77 -11.72 2.77 16.21
CA GLY A 77 -11.54 1.45 16.86
C GLY A 77 -11.88 0.22 16.02
N ASN A 78 -12.41 0.39 14.79
CA ASN A 78 -12.69 -0.68 13.81
C ASN A 78 -12.23 -0.26 12.40
N ASP A 79 -11.07 0.41 12.30
CA ASP A 79 -10.59 1.08 11.09
C ASP A 79 -9.68 0.20 10.20
N HIS A 80 -9.69 -1.11 10.45
CA HIS A 80 -8.94 -2.13 9.71
C HIS A 80 -9.78 -2.84 8.62
N CYS A 81 -10.98 -2.34 8.34
CA CYS A 81 -11.89 -2.88 7.35
C CYS A 81 -11.84 -2.09 6.04
N TYR A 82 -11.60 -2.78 4.93
CA TYR A 82 -11.49 -2.19 3.60
C TYR A 82 -12.32 -2.96 2.59
N GLY A 83 -12.75 -2.27 1.53
CA GLY A 83 -13.46 -2.93 0.46
C GLY A 83 -13.35 -2.21 -0.87
N VAL A 84 -13.74 -2.94 -1.92
CA VAL A 84 -13.78 -2.43 -3.30
C VAL A 84 -15.19 -2.54 -3.85
N ASN A 85 -15.71 -1.44 -4.37
CA ASN A 85 -17.04 -1.33 -4.94
C ASN A 85 -16.93 -0.95 -6.41
N LYS A 86 -17.96 -1.26 -7.20
CA LYS A 86 -18.17 -0.52 -8.46
C LYS A 86 -18.44 0.95 -8.09
N LYS A 87 -17.87 1.88 -8.85
CA LYS A 87 -18.09 3.32 -8.67
C LYS A 87 -19.59 3.61 -8.68
N GLY A 88 -20.07 4.34 -7.66
CA GLY A 88 -21.48 4.65 -7.48
C GLY A 88 -22.33 3.51 -6.89
N ASN A 89 -21.74 2.35 -6.60
CA ASN A 89 -22.42 1.25 -5.91
C ASN A 89 -22.06 1.26 -4.41
N GLY A 90 -23.08 1.19 -3.57
CA GLY A 90 -22.97 1.12 -2.11
C GLY A 90 -22.69 -0.27 -1.55
N SER A 91 -22.55 -1.29 -2.40
CA SER A 91 -22.27 -2.68 -2.01
C SER A 91 -20.86 -3.08 -2.49
N PRO A 92 -19.86 -3.12 -1.60
CA PRO A 92 -18.57 -3.74 -1.89
C PRO A 92 -18.71 -5.19 -2.32
N PHE A 93 -17.88 -5.65 -3.26
CA PHE A 93 -17.83 -7.06 -3.67
C PHE A 93 -16.89 -7.91 -2.81
N GLY A 94 -16.10 -7.27 -1.96
CA GLY A 94 -15.26 -7.89 -0.96
C GLY A 94 -14.99 -6.88 0.15
N VAL A 95 -15.31 -7.27 1.38
CA VAL A 95 -14.92 -6.55 2.59
C VAL A 95 -13.95 -7.43 3.35
N THR A 96 -12.78 -6.88 3.65
CA THR A 96 -11.77 -7.58 4.45
C THR A 96 -11.41 -6.72 5.64
N CYS A 97 -11.53 -7.31 6.82
CA CYS A 97 -11.12 -6.71 8.09
C CYS A 97 -9.94 -7.52 8.62
N TRP A 98 -8.78 -6.89 8.79
CA TRP A 98 -7.61 -7.61 9.26
C TRP A 98 -6.75 -6.76 10.19
N ASN A 99 -6.67 -7.17 11.44
CA ASN A 99 -5.99 -6.40 12.50
C ASN A 99 -4.47 -6.34 12.32
N ASP A 100 -3.86 -7.29 11.59
CA ASP A 100 -2.41 -7.26 11.35
C ASP A 100 -2.01 -6.28 10.24
N PHE A 101 -2.99 -5.68 9.56
CA PHE A 101 -2.76 -4.65 8.54
C PHE A 101 -3.24 -3.27 9.04
N PRO A 102 -2.46 -2.20 8.86
CA PRO A 102 -1.10 -2.16 8.31
C PRO A 102 -0.04 -2.54 9.36
N SER A 103 0.97 -3.32 8.96
CA SER A 103 2.16 -3.57 9.78
C SER A 103 3.41 -3.80 8.94
N ALA A 104 4.58 -3.84 9.57
CA ALA A 104 5.83 -4.16 8.88
C ALA A 104 5.84 -5.57 8.26
N THR A 105 5.12 -6.53 8.87
CA THR A 105 5.00 -7.90 8.36
C THR A 105 3.87 -8.06 7.35
N HIS A 106 2.87 -7.17 7.38
CA HIS A 106 1.77 -7.11 6.43
C HIS A 106 1.53 -5.66 5.98
N PRO A 107 2.38 -5.12 5.09
CA PRO A 107 2.29 -3.72 4.65
C PRO A 107 1.30 -3.50 3.50
N ILE A 108 0.70 -4.57 2.97
CA ILE A 108 -0.40 -4.51 1.99
C ILE A 108 -1.54 -5.40 2.42
N LEU A 109 -2.77 -4.98 2.12
CA LEU A 109 -3.97 -5.79 2.13
C LEU A 109 -4.34 -6.06 0.67
N ASP A 110 -4.06 -7.28 0.21
CA ASP A 110 -4.41 -7.70 -1.14
C ASP A 110 -5.91 -7.98 -1.25
N LEU A 111 -6.55 -7.31 -2.20
CA LEU A 111 -7.98 -7.46 -2.53
C LEU A 111 -8.14 -7.88 -4.00
N SER A 112 -7.08 -8.46 -4.56
CA SER A 112 -7.07 -8.93 -5.94
C SER A 112 -8.04 -10.09 -6.11
N THR A 113 -8.68 -10.16 -7.29
CA THR A 113 -9.45 -11.35 -7.66
C THR A 113 -8.59 -12.28 -8.49
N PHE A 114 -8.77 -13.58 -8.25
CA PHE A 114 -8.01 -14.63 -8.91
C PHE A 114 -8.95 -15.51 -9.73
N GLY A 115 -8.43 -16.03 -10.83
CA GLY A 115 -9.15 -16.90 -11.75
C GLY A 115 -8.30 -18.10 -12.13
N ALA A 116 -8.95 -19.11 -12.70
CA ALA A 116 -8.29 -20.25 -13.32
C ALA A 116 -9.02 -20.56 -14.64
N ASP A 117 -8.28 -20.56 -15.74
CA ASP A 117 -8.82 -21.00 -17.03
C ASP A 117 -8.72 -22.52 -17.07
N GLY A 118 -9.84 -23.23 -17.27
CA GLY A 118 -10.00 -24.69 -17.15
C GLY A 118 -8.74 -25.56 -17.32
N GLY A 119 -8.04 -25.81 -16.21
CA GLY A 119 -6.83 -26.65 -16.11
C GLY A 119 -5.49 -25.91 -15.99
N GLY A 120 -5.47 -24.60 -16.17
CA GLY A 120 -4.30 -23.72 -16.02
C GLY A 120 -4.05 -23.26 -14.58
N PRO A 121 -2.89 -22.63 -14.33
CA PRO A 121 -2.56 -22.09 -13.01
C PRO A 121 -3.50 -20.94 -12.62
N VAL A 122 -3.71 -20.80 -11.31
CA VAL A 122 -4.39 -19.63 -10.74
C VAL A 122 -3.59 -18.37 -11.09
N HIS A 123 -4.28 -17.37 -11.62
CA HIS A 123 -3.68 -16.10 -12.00
C HIS A 123 -4.52 -14.91 -11.53
N VAL A 124 -3.90 -13.74 -11.46
CA VAL A 124 -4.57 -12.50 -11.06
C VAL A 124 -5.47 -12.01 -12.20
N LEU A 125 -6.78 -11.95 -11.96
CA LEU A 125 -7.75 -11.36 -12.90
C LEU A 125 -7.79 -9.85 -12.76
N ASP A 126 -7.74 -9.38 -11.52
CA ASP A 126 -7.92 -7.97 -11.21
C ASP A 126 -7.05 -7.58 -10.02
N ALA A 127 -5.94 -6.92 -10.31
CA ALA A 127 -4.93 -6.55 -9.33
C ALA A 127 -5.33 -5.29 -8.56
N GLN A 128 -5.50 -5.39 -7.25
CA GLN A 128 -5.92 -4.25 -6.44
C GLN A 128 -5.74 -4.46 -4.95
N GLY A 129 -5.61 -3.37 -4.20
CA GLY A 129 -5.61 -3.45 -2.75
C GLY A 129 -5.28 -2.13 -2.07
N ILE A 130 -5.05 -2.25 -0.76
CA ILE A 130 -4.66 -1.13 0.11
C ILE A 130 -3.22 -1.36 0.57
N ALA A 131 -2.46 -0.28 0.73
CA ALA A 131 -1.06 -0.34 1.12
C ALA A 131 -0.72 0.68 2.21
N ALA A 132 0.19 0.33 3.10
CA ALA A 132 0.74 1.22 4.11
C ALA A 132 1.56 2.36 3.48
N ASP A 133 1.80 3.43 4.22
CA ASP A 133 2.45 4.66 3.73
C ASP A 133 3.85 4.41 3.14
N GLY A 134 4.59 3.43 3.68
CA GLY A 134 5.94 3.10 3.21
C GLY A 134 5.99 2.31 1.90
N VAL A 135 4.86 1.87 1.34
CA VAL A 135 4.82 1.12 0.07
C VAL A 135 4.64 2.08 -1.10
N ALA A 136 5.60 2.09 -2.02
CA ALA A 136 5.55 2.96 -3.20
C ALA A 136 4.92 2.26 -4.42
N SER A 137 5.10 0.95 -4.56
CA SER A 137 4.51 0.19 -5.66
C SER A 137 4.26 -1.27 -5.29
N VAL A 138 3.34 -1.89 -6.02
CA VAL A 138 3.12 -3.34 -5.99
C VAL A 138 3.45 -3.89 -7.36
N VAL A 139 4.30 -4.91 -7.43
CA VAL A 139 4.67 -5.59 -8.66
C VAL A 139 4.13 -7.01 -8.67
N PHE A 140 3.84 -7.47 -9.88
CA PHE A 140 3.35 -8.80 -10.18
C PHE A 140 4.46 -9.53 -10.90
N THR A 141 4.85 -10.69 -10.37
CA THR A 141 5.99 -11.45 -10.90
C THR A 141 5.56 -12.83 -11.37
N ASP A 142 6.26 -13.31 -12.39
CA ASP A 142 6.11 -14.68 -12.86
C ASP A 142 6.81 -15.70 -11.94
N ALA A 143 6.78 -16.97 -12.32
CA ALA A 143 7.40 -18.04 -11.53
C ALA A 143 8.93 -17.91 -11.44
N GLY A 144 9.56 -17.26 -12.43
CA GLY A 144 11.00 -16.97 -12.46
C GLY A 144 11.38 -15.70 -11.68
N GLY A 145 10.39 -14.94 -11.20
CA GLY A 145 10.59 -13.68 -10.50
C GLY A 145 10.71 -12.45 -11.41
N ALA A 146 10.50 -12.59 -12.72
CA ALA A 146 10.47 -11.45 -13.62
C ALA A 146 9.22 -10.61 -13.38
N VAL A 147 9.36 -9.28 -13.36
CA VAL A 147 8.23 -8.35 -13.23
C VAL A 147 7.43 -8.34 -14.52
N VAL A 148 6.18 -8.81 -14.46
CA VAL A 148 5.25 -8.85 -15.60
C VAL A 148 4.12 -7.82 -15.46
N GLY A 149 4.00 -7.18 -14.30
CA GLY A 149 3.06 -6.08 -14.06
C GLY A 149 3.50 -5.19 -12.91
N ARG A 150 3.04 -3.94 -12.91
CA ARG A 150 3.32 -2.97 -11.84
C ARG A 150 2.11 -2.05 -11.61
N ALA A 151 1.77 -1.84 -10.35
CA ALA A 151 0.78 -0.90 -9.88
C ALA A 151 1.46 0.14 -8.96
N PRO A 152 1.49 1.43 -9.32
CA PRO A 152 1.92 2.46 -8.38
C PRO A 152 0.93 2.55 -7.20
N VAL A 153 1.45 2.76 -5.99
CA VAL A 153 0.62 3.09 -4.83
C VAL A 153 0.42 4.59 -4.82
N THR A 154 -0.84 5.03 -4.74
CA THR A 154 -1.17 6.44 -4.58
C THR A 154 -2.36 6.57 -3.65
N ALA A 155 -2.28 7.44 -2.65
CA ALA A 155 -3.28 7.57 -1.59
C ALA A 155 -3.58 6.20 -0.93
N ASN A 156 -2.53 5.43 -0.61
CA ASN A 156 -2.60 4.10 0.01
C ASN A 156 -3.39 3.04 -0.80
N VAL A 157 -3.64 3.28 -2.09
CA VAL A 157 -4.37 2.37 -2.97
C VAL A 157 -3.52 2.02 -4.17
N TYR A 158 -3.46 0.73 -4.51
CA TYR A 158 -2.91 0.24 -5.77
C TYR A 158 -3.99 -0.46 -6.58
N ALA A 159 -3.89 -0.33 -7.91
CA ALA A 159 -4.69 -1.09 -8.85
C ALA A 159 -3.94 -1.20 -10.18
N ALA A 160 -3.98 -2.37 -10.81
CA ALA A 160 -3.51 -2.58 -12.17
C ALA A 160 -4.56 -3.36 -12.97
N ALA A 161 -4.75 -2.96 -14.22
CA ALA A 161 -5.57 -3.70 -15.17
C ALA A 161 -4.64 -4.49 -16.10
N GLY A 162 -5.13 -5.64 -16.60
CA GLY A 162 -4.40 -6.42 -17.60
C GLY A 162 -3.09 -7.01 -17.08
N VAL A 163 -3.08 -7.46 -15.81
CA VAL A 163 -1.95 -8.23 -15.28
C VAL A 163 -1.87 -9.54 -16.09
N PRO A 164 -0.71 -9.88 -16.69
CA PRO A 164 -0.59 -11.09 -17.48
C PRO A 164 -0.90 -12.34 -16.67
N VAL A 165 -1.47 -13.37 -17.31
CA VAL A 165 -1.77 -14.67 -16.68
C VAL A 165 -0.52 -15.38 -16.13
N SER A 166 0.67 -14.97 -16.57
CA SER A 166 1.95 -15.44 -16.03
C SER A 166 2.25 -14.91 -14.63
N ALA A 167 1.53 -13.89 -14.14
CA ALA A 167 1.70 -13.35 -12.80
C ALA A 167 1.18 -14.34 -11.75
N VAL A 168 2.11 -14.89 -10.96
CA VAL A 168 1.83 -15.90 -9.92
C VAL A 168 2.22 -15.43 -8.52
N ARG A 169 2.75 -14.20 -8.39
CA ARG A 169 3.17 -13.60 -7.12
C ARG A 169 2.92 -12.09 -7.10
N ILE A 170 2.61 -11.57 -5.93
CA ILE A 170 2.39 -10.14 -5.66
C ILE A 170 3.43 -9.68 -4.64
N VAL A 171 4.15 -8.60 -4.96
CA VAL A 171 5.28 -8.11 -4.17
C VAL A 171 5.15 -6.60 -3.94
N ALA A 172 5.21 -6.17 -2.68
CA ALA A 172 5.23 -4.76 -2.30
C ALA A 172 6.67 -4.24 -2.28
N LEU A 173 6.89 -3.08 -2.88
CA LEU A 173 8.19 -2.41 -2.98
C LEU A 173 8.14 -1.01 -2.37
N ASP A 174 9.27 -0.58 -1.81
CA ASP A 174 9.48 0.82 -1.41
C ASP A 174 9.86 1.71 -2.61
N ALA A 175 10.14 2.99 -2.33
CA ALA A 175 10.47 3.99 -3.34
C ALA A 175 11.81 3.72 -4.05
N GLU A 176 12.73 3.01 -3.39
CA GLU A 176 14.01 2.59 -3.97
C GLU A 176 13.89 1.25 -4.73
N GLY A 177 12.70 0.64 -4.76
CA GLY A 177 12.45 -0.63 -5.44
C GLY A 177 12.85 -1.85 -4.62
N ARG A 178 13.13 -1.70 -3.33
CA ARG A 178 13.45 -2.83 -2.43
C ARG A 178 12.17 -3.54 -2.03
N MET A 179 12.25 -4.87 -1.92
CA MET A 179 11.14 -5.69 -1.49
C MET A 179 10.85 -5.47 -0.01
N LEU A 180 9.59 -5.10 0.28
CA LEU A 180 9.06 -4.97 1.65
C LEU A 180 8.31 -6.24 2.06
N PHE A 181 7.56 -6.83 1.13
CA PHE A 181 6.68 -7.96 1.40
C PHE A 181 6.34 -8.71 0.12
N ALA A 182 6.06 -10.00 0.23
CA ALA A 182 5.47 -10.80 -0.83
C ALA A 182 4.25 -11.55 -0.25
N VAL A 183 3.12 -11.50 -0.95
CA VAL A 183 1.92 -12.24 -0.56
C VAL A 183 2.26 -13.74 -0.53
N PRO A 184 2.02 -14.45 0.59
CA PRO A 184 2.20 -15.90 0.67
C PRO A 184 1.39 -16.62 -0.41
N LYS A 185 1.92 -17.73 -0.93
CA LYS A 185 1.20 -18.60 -1.86
C LYS A 185 0.11 -19.40 -1.17
#